data_AF-A0A813J5A2-F1
#
_entry.id   AF-A0A813J5A2-F1
#
_cell.length_a   1.000
_cell.length_b   1.000
_cell.length_c   1.000
_cell.angle_alpha   90.00
_cell.angle_beta   90.00
_cell.angle_gamma   90.00
#
_symmetry.space_group_name_H-M   'P 1'
#
loop_
_entity.id
_entity.type
_entity.pdbx_description
1 polymer ?
#
loop_
_entity_poly.entity_id
_entity_poly.type
_entity_poly.pdbx_seq_one_letter_code
_entity_poly.pdbx_strand_id
1 'polypeptide(L)'
;DNIFIVQDRDTLDCVLVFEGASTLAELGTPYKCYGTGYCGFKDVHAGYRDKLWWLMKYSMPKLRPKLEKCNQVTVTGHSLGGALADIFSACANSQRLNDPDHRQQMWHEGTPESMTEVYSPGA
;
A
#
# COMPACT_ATOMS: atom_id res chain seq x y z
N ASP A 1 -9.76 2.46 -7.74
CA ASP A 1 -8.85 1.94 -6.71
C ASP A 1 -8.69 2.94 -5.59
N ASN A 2 -9.34 2.67 -4.47
CA ASN A 2 -9.21 3.46 -3.27
C ASN A 2 -8.14 2.87 -2.33
N ILE A 3 -7.41 3.76 -1.67
CA ILE A 3 -6.52 3.42 -0.56
C ILE A 3 -7.03 4.19 0.65
N PHE A 4 -7.27 3.46 1.74
CA PHE A 4 -7.72 4.05 3.00
C PHE A 4 -6.63 3.90 4.05
N ILE A 5 -6.52 4.90 4.91
CA ILE A 5 -5.74 4.78 6.14
C ILE A 5 -6.67 5.11 7.30
N VAL A 6 -6.74 4.21 8.27
CA VAL A 6 -7.51 4.36 9.50
C VAL A 6 -6.53 4.30 10.66
N GLN A 7 -6.71 5.15 11.67
CA GLN A 7 -5.86 5.17 12.87
C GLN A 7 -6.72 4.95 14.10
N ASP A 8 -6.25 4.07 14.98
CA ASP A 8 -6.79 3.89 16.31
C ASP A 8 -6.44 5.09 17.21
N ARG A 9 -7.43 5.62 17.93
CA ARG A 9 -7.27 6.89 18.67
C ARG A 9 -6.42 6.74 19.93
N ASP A 10 -6.33 5.54 20.50
CA ASP A 10 -5.68 5.29 21.79
C ASP A 10 -4.23 4.81 21.60
N THR A 11 -4.02 3.90 20.66
CA THR A 11 -2.71 3.28 20.36
C THR A 11 -1.93 4.03 19.28
N LEU A 12 -2.61 4.84 18.45
CA LEU A 12 -2.06 5.46 17.24
C LEU A 12 -1.62 4.44 16.18
N ASP A 13 -2.02 3.18 16.32
CA ASP A 13 -1.82 2.15 15.31
C ASP A 13 -2.68 2.44 14.08
N CYS A 14 -2.12 2.18 12.90
CA CYS A 14 -2.75 2.44 11.63
C CYS A 14 -3.04 1.15 10.87
N VAL A 15 -4.14 1.17 10.11
CA VAL A 15 -4.47 0.17 9.10
C VAL A 15 -4.49 0.83 7.73
N LEU A 16 -3.58 0.41 6.85
CA LEU A 16 -3.57 0.77 5.43
C LEU A 16 -4.37 -0.29 4.66
N VAL A 17 -5.47 0.12 4.04
CA VAL A 17 -6.38 -0.78 3.33
C VAL A 17 -6.28 -0.55 1.83
N PHE A 18 -5.96 -1.62 1.09
CA PHE A 18 -6.08 -1.66 -0.36
C PHE A 18 -7.44 -2.22 -0.75
N GLU A 19 -8.19 -1.45 -1.54
CA GLU A 19 -9.45 -1.93 -2.10
C GLU A 19 -9.22 -3.12 -3.04
N GLY A 20 -10.13 -4.08 -2.97
CA GLY A 20 -10.20 -5.16 -3.95
C GLY A 20 -10.65 -4.66 -5.33
N ALA A 21 -10.73 -5.58 -6.28
CA ALA A 21 -11.37 -5.30 -7.55
C ALA A 21 -12.89 -5.26 -7.38
N SER A 22 -13.52 -4.21 -7.90
CA SER A 22 -14.97 -4.06 -8.01
C SER A 22 -15.56 -4.83 -9.20
N THR A 23 -14.72 -5.26 -10.15
CA THR A 23 -15.12 -6.06 -11.31
C THR A 23 -14.09 -7.15 -11.66
N LEU A 24 -14.55 -8.22 -12.34
CA LEU A 24 -13.66 -9.24 -12.91
C LEU A 24 -12.68 -8.66 -13.96
N ALA A 25 -12.99 -7.52 -14.58
CA ALA A 25 -12.07 -6.81 -15.47
C ALA A 25 -10.94 -6.10 -14.72
N GLU A 26 -11.10 -5.80 -13.43
CA GLU A 26 -10.03 -5.29 -12.57
C GLU A 26 -9.20 -6.43 -11.94
N LEU A 27 -9.79 -7.62 -11.78
CA LEU A 27 -9.06 -8.88 -11.51
C LEU A 27 -8.33 -9.37 -12.77
N GLY A 28 -8.92 -9.10 -13.93
CA GLY A 28 -8.42 -9.42 -15.24
C GLY A 28 -7.56 -8.28 -15.78
N THR A 29 -6.29 -8.27 -15.42
CA THR A 29 -5.27 -8.34 -16.47
C THR A 29 -5.37 -9.73 -17.09
N PRO A 30 -6.16 -10.02 -18.13
CA PRO A 30 -6.36 -11.40 -18.57
C PRO A 30 -5.12 -11.98 -19.27
N TYR A 31 -3.97 -11.26 -19.30
CA TYR A 31 -2.82 -11.58 -20.15
C TYR A 31 -1.44 -11.43 -19.50
N LYS A 32 -1.35 -11.08 -18.21
CA LYS A 32 -0.06 -10.95 -17.51
C LYS A 32 0.15 -12.04 -16.46
N CYS A 33 -0.07 -13.29 -16.86
CA CYS A 33 0.20 -14.47 -16.05
C CYS A 33 1.69 -14.85 -16.10
N TYR A 34 2.56 -13.87 -15.86
CA TYR A 34 4.00 -14.09 -15.79
C TYR A 34 4.59 -13.31 -14.62
N GLY A 35 5.72 -13.81 -14.13
CA GLY A 35 6.48 -13.19 -13.06
C GLY A 35 7.37 -12.07 -13.60
N THR A 36 7.49 -10.98 -12.83
CA THR A 36 8.42 -9.88 -13.10
C THR A 36 9.14 -9.47 -11.81
N GLY A 37 10.17 -8.64 -11.94
CA GLY A 37 10.83 -7.99 -10.82
C GLY A 37 9.97 -6.90 -10.18
N TYR A 38 10.02 -6.83 -8.85
CA TYR A 38 9.55 -5.70 -8.05
C TYR A 38 10.30 -5.65 -6.73
N CYS A 39 10.86 -4.49 -6.37
CA CYS A 39 11.48 -4.31 -5.05
C CYS A 39 12.54 -5.39 -4.71
N GLY A 40 13.40 -5.71 -5.68
CA GLY A 40 14.40 -6.77 -5.59
C GLY A 40 13.86 -8.22 -5.52
N PHE A 41 12.55 -8.43 -5.46
CA PHE A 41 11.94 -9.75 -5.57
C PHE A 41 11.80 -10.16 -7.03
N LYS A 42 11.97 -11.47 -7.28
CA LYS A 42 11.73 -12.08 -8.59
C LYS A 42 10.34 -12.71 -8.62
N ASP A 43 9.84 -12.94 -9.83
CA ASP A 43 8.61 -13.68 -10.09
C ASP A 43 7.34 -13.13 -9.41
N VAL A 44 7.29 -11.82 -9.18
CA VAL A 44 6.09 -11.13 -8.69
C VAL A 44 5.07 -11.03 -9.81
N HIS A 45 3.81 -11.38 -9.55
CA HIS A 45 2.75 -11.38 -10.56
C HIS A 45 2.61 -9.99 -11.23
N ALA A 46 2.88 -9.93 -12.54
CA ALA A 46 3.05 -8.66 -13.25
C ALA A 46 1.81 -7.74 -13.18
N GLY A 47 0.59 -8.29 -13.18
CA GLY A 47 -0.62 -7.49 -13.02
C GLY A 47 -0.72 -6.78 -11.66
N TYR A 48 -0.39 -7.48 -10.56
CA TYR A 48 -0.48 -6.92 -9.21
C TYR A 48 0.65 -5.92 -8.97
N ARG A 49 1.85 -6.26 -9.44
CA ARG A 49 3.01 -5.41 -9.44
C ARG A 49 2.77 -4.08 -10.15
N ASP A 50 2.24 -4.11 -11.38
CA ASP A 50 1.99 -2.90 -12.16
C ASP A 50 0.94 -2.01 -11.47
N LYS A 51 -0.13 -2.61 -10.94
CA LYS A 51 -1.17 -1.89 -10.19
C LYS A 51 -0.61 -1.26 -8.92
N LEU A 52 0.15 -2.01 -8.10
CA LEU A 52 0.77 -1.47 -6.90
C LEU A 52 1.72 -0.32 -7.23
N TRP A 53 2.57 -0.49 -8.25
CA TRP A 53 3.52 0.55 -8.66
C TRP A 53 2.81 1.85 -9.03
N TRP A 54 1.72 1.77 -9.81
CA TRP A 54 0.92 2.95 -10.16
C TRP A 54 0.26 3.61 -8.94
N LEU A 55 -0.31 2.80 -8.05
CA LEU A 55 -0.91 3.28 -6.80
C LEU A 55 0.12 4.02 -5.94
N MET A 56 1.30 3.44 -5.73
CA MET A 56 2.34 4.03 -4.90
C MET A 56 2.90 5.31 -5.52
N LYS A 57 3.11 5.34 -6.84
CA LYS A 57 3.57 6.53 -7.56
C LYS A 57 2.70 7.77 -7.29
N TYR A 58 1.38 7.60 -7.22
CA TYR A 58 0.45 8.72 -7.05
C TYR A 58 0.02 8.97 -5.61
N SER A 59 -0.04 7.93 -4.77
CA SER A 59 -0.58 8.04 -3.41
C SER A 59 0.50 8.28 -2.36
N MET A 60 1.74 7.81 -2.55
CA MET A 60 2.80 7.96 -1.55
C MET A 60 3.13 9.40 -1.16
N PRO A 61 3.12 10.41 -2.06
CA PRO A 61 3.31 11.80 -1.65
C PRO A 61 2.31 12.28 -0.59
N LYS A 62 1.08 11.71 -0.57
CA LYS A 62 0.04 12.01 0.43
C LYS A 62 0.03 11.02 1.60
N LEU A 63 0.46 9.77 1.37
CA LEU A 63 0.48 8.73 2.40
C LEU A 63 1.67 8.86 3.35
N ARG A 64 2.88 9.19 2.87
CA ARG A 64 4.08 9.32 3.72
C ARG A 64 3.87 10.14 5.00
N PRO A 65 3.40 11.40 4.93
CA PRO A 65 3.22 12.21 6.14
C PRO A 65 2.09 11.69 7.06
N LYS A 66 1.25 10.75 6.60
CA LYS A 66 0.26 10.08 7.44
C LYS A 66 0.84 8.82 8.09
N LEU A 67 1.60 8.03 7.32
CA LEU A 67 2.28 6.83 7.80
C LEU A 67 3.35 7.15 8.84
N GLU A 68 4.02 8.30 8.73
CA GLU A 68 4.97 8.84 9.72
C GLU A 68 4.33 9.11 11.09
N LYS A 69 3.01 9.24 11.17
CA LYS A 69 2.25 9.51 12.40
C LYS A 69 1.72 8.25 13.07
N CYS A 70 1.96 7.09 12.46
CA CYS A 70 1.46 5.81 12.96
C CYS A 70 2.47 5.19 13.94
N ASN A 71 1.97 4.63 15.04
CA ASN A 71 2.78 3.83 15.96
C ASN A 71 3.20 2.50 15.32
N GLN A 72 2.24 1.83 14.68
CA GLN A 72 2.45 0.66 13.86
C GLN A 72 1.58 0.76 12.60
N VAL A 73 1.97 0.12 11.50
CA VAL A 73 1.16 0.02 10.28
C VAL A 73 0.85 -1.43 9.99
N THR A 74 -0.43 -1.79 10.06
CA THR A 74 -0.97 -3.05 9.52
C THR A 74 -1.48 -2.79 8.12
N VAL A 75 -1.19 -3.69 7.18
CA VAL A 75 -1.63 -3.56 5.79
C VAL A 75 -2.60 -4.69 5.46
N THR A 76 -3.74 -4.38 4.87
CA THR A 76 -4.78 -5.38 4.58
C THR A 76 -5.56 -5.06 3.31
N GLY A 77 -6.31 -6.04 2.84
CA GLY A 77 -7.19 -5.94 1.68
C GLY A 77 -7.80 -7.28 1.32
N HIS A 78 -8.90 -7.26 0.59
CA HIS A 78 -9.58 -8.48 0.12
C HIS A 78 -9.24 -8.76 -1.36
N SER A 79 -9.08 -10.05 -1.71
CA SER A 79 -8.81 -10.49 -3.09
C SER A 79 -7.59 -9.78 -3.69
N LEU A 80 -7.75 -9.01 -4.77
CA LEU A 80 -6.69 -8.16 -5.33
C LEU A 80 -6.04 -7.27 -4.28
N GLY A 81 -6.82 -6.67 -3.38
CA GLY A 81 -6.30 -5.83 -2.30
C GLY A 81 -5.38 -6.60 -1.36
N GLY A 82 -5.64 -7.89 -1.14
CA GLY A 82 -4.77 -8.77 -0.34
C GLY A 82 -3.43 -9.01 -1.03
N ALA A 83 -3.44 -9.28 -2.35
CA ALA A 83 -2.21 -9.43 -3.11
C ALA A 83 -1.37 -8.13 -3.13
N LEU A 84 -2.02 -6.96 -3.23
CA LEU A 84 -1.34 -5.67 -3.13
C LEU A 84 -0.77 -5.44 -1.73
N ALA A 85 -1.52 -5.80 -0.68
CA ALA A 85 -1.09 -5.71 0.71
C ALA A 85 0.15 -6.56 0.99
N ASP A 86 0.20 -7.79 0.47
CA ASP A 86 1.35 -8.68 0.62
C ASP A 86 2.60 -8.13 -0.06
N ILE A 87 2.49 -7.72 -1.33
CA ILE A 87 3.62 -7.18 -2.09
C ILE A 87 4.11 -5.86 -1.48
N PHE A 88 3.19 -4.98 -1.08
CA PHE A 88 3.53 -3.72 -0.41
C PHE A 88 4.28 -3.98 0.89
N SER A 89 3.75 -4.87 1.75
CA SER A 89 4.35 -5.22 3.04
C SER A 89 5.73 -5.82 2.88
N ALA A 90 5.89 -6.75 1.93
CA ALA A 90 7.19 -7.35 1.65
C ALA A 90 8.21 -6.31 1.20
N CYS A 91 7.82 -5.38 0.33
CA CYS A 91 8.71 -4.35 -0.16
C CYS A 91 9.06 -3.30 0.89
N ALA A 92 8.07 -2.77 1.63
CA ALA A 92 8.28 -1.77 2.68
C ALA A 92 9.22 -2.28 3.79
N ASN A 93 9.15 -3.57 4.12
CA ASN A 93 9.99 -4.20 5.14
C ASN A 93 11.33 -4.75 4.61
N SER A 94 11.62 -4.62 3.31
CA SER A 94 12.79 -5.29 2.70
C SER A 94 14.13 -4.60 2.95
N GLN A 95 14.14 -3.33 3.38
CA GLN A 95 15.35 -2.51 3.59
C GLN A 95 16.25 -2.38 2.34
N ARG A 96 15.69 -2.58 1.14
CA ARG A 96 16.43 -2.48 -0.14
C ARG A 96 16.55 -1.02 -0.58
N LEU A 97 17.25 -0.19 0.18
CA LEU A 97 17.34 1.27 -0.01
C LEU A 97 17.84 1.70 -1.40
N ASN A 98 18.59 0.84 -2.09
CA ASN A 98 19.10 1.09 -3.43
C ASN A 98 18.09 0.76 -4.56
N ASP A 99 17.00 0.05 -4.24
CA ASP A 99 15.96 -0.31 -5.19
C ASP A 99 14.97 0.85 -5.41
N PRO A 100 14.66 1.21 -6.68
CA PRO A 100 13.76 2.32 -6.98
C PRO A 100 12.32 2.08 -6.52
N ASP A 101 11.82 0.83 -6.56
CA ASP A 101 10.47 0.50 -6.09
C ASP A 101 10.40 0.66 -4.58
N HIS A 102 11.42 0.17 -3.84
CA HIS A 102 11.53 0.40 -2.40
C HIS A 102 11.50 1.90 -2.07
N ARG A 103 12.33 2.70 -2.74
CA ARG A 103 12.36 4.15 -2.52
C ARG A 103 11.02 4.82 -2.83
N GLN A 104 10.28 4.32 -3.83
CA GLN A 104 8.97 4.86 -4.19
C GLN A 104 7.95 4.71 -3.07
N GLN A 105 7.96 3.59 -2.33
CA GLN A 105 6.95 3.28 -1.33
C GLN A 105 7.42 3.27 0.13
N MET A 106 8.70 3.50 0.41
CA MET A 106 9.18 3.70 1.78
C MET A 106 8.71 5.04 2.36
N TRP A 107 8.63 5.09 3.68
CA TRP A 107 8.52 6.29 4.50
C TRP A 107 9.51 6.18 5.66
N HIS A 108 9.74 7.28 6.38
CA HIS A 108 10.54 7.25 7.60
C HIS A 108 9.64 6.97 8.79
N GLU A 109 10.13 6.24 9.80
CA GLU A 109 9.41 6.17 11.07
C GLU A 109 9.49 7.54 11.75
N GLY A 110 8.32 8.13 12.02
CA GLY A 110 8.18 9.40 12.71
C GLY A 110 7.77 9.21 14.18
N THR A 111 7.50 10.31 14.87
CA THR A 111 6.86 10.27 16.19
C THR A 111 5.37 10.04 15.99
N PRO A 112 4.77 8.98 16.59
CA PRO A 112 3.35 8.75 16.47
C PRO A 112 2.52 9.93 16.98
N GLU A 113 1.56 10.37 16.19
CA GLU A 113 0.67 11.48 16.55
C GLU A 113 -0.73 11.29 15.96
N SER A 114 -1.72 11.92 16.58
CA SER A 114 -3.10 11.83 16.14
C SER A 114 -3.29 12.53 14.78
N MET A 115 -3.86 11.82 13.82
CA MET A 115 -4.26 12.39 12.54
C MET A 115 -5.55 13.20 12.68
N THR A 116 -5.60 14.33 11.98
CA THR A 116 -6.85 15.09 11.85
C THR A 116 -7.91 14.22 11.19
N GLU A 117 -9.03 14.04 11.90
CA GLU A 117 -10.18 13.32 11.37
C GLU A 117 -10.67 14.00 10.09
N VAL A 118 -10.72 13.24 9.01
CA VAL A 118 -11.34 13.70 7.78
C VAL A 118 -12.85 13.59 8.00
N TYR A 119 -13.46 14.67 8.48
CA TYR A 119 -14.92 14.74 8.58
C TYR A 119 -15.51 14.59 7.16
N SER A 120 -16.14 13.45 6.88
CA SER A 120 -17.01 13.26 5.72
C SER A 120 -18.46 13.42 6.21
N PRO A 121 -19.11 14.57 5.99
CA PRO A 121 -20.53 14.70 6.29
C PRO A 121 -21.30 13.75 5.37
N GLY A 122 -21.91 12.70 5.93
CA GLY A 122 -22.94 11.90 5.27
C GLY A 122 -22.52 10.53 4.74
N ALA A 123 -22.02 9.65 5.61
CA ALA A 123 -22.25 8.21 5.41
C ALA A 123 -23.70 7.85 5.75
#